data_AF-A0A2U9R630-F1
#
_entry.id   AF-A0A2U9R630-F1
#
_cell.length_a   1.000
_cell.length_b   1.000
_cell.length_c   1.000
_cell.angle_alpha   90.00
_cell.angle_beta   90.00
_cell.angle_gamma   90.00
#
_symmetry.space_group_name_H-M   'P 1'
#
loop_
_entity.id
_entity.type
_entity.pdbx_description
1 polymer ?
#
loop_
_entity_poly.entity_id
_entity_poly.type
_entity_poly.pdbx_seq_one_letter_code
_entity_poly.pdbx_strand_id
1 'polypeptide(L)'
;MSMQNKNLYALLGNDVSGDEGDFVAPVEIVAPLKSTKKSGTPPKADKSKAKGGKPKASANEAGVKFTNKNRDASAPKSTQRKGGKDKKFDRHSRTGRTDTKKAEHQRLGDEVEAQIEGEEDAEAEIEEETGEAKPQLRSAADFFAELQASNLNKNSKAAAPSSSINEEDLLVKSQEAYISGTTEKKVRSKAKKEKVFLDVNVTVTDGFERPERPQRSDFQKGSRKPKGKKFAGKPKDASKKNVLTEQNFPAL
;
A
#
# COMPACT_ATOMS: atom_id res chain seq x y z
N MET A 1 14.03 23.74 -70.77
CA MET A 1 12.88 24.57 -70.36
C MET A 1 12.35 24.00 -69.06
N SER A 2 12.61 24.67 -67.93
CA SER A 2 12.16 24.19 -66.63
C SER A 2 10.67 24.45 -66.51
N MET A 3 9.89 23.40 -66.31
CA MET A 3 8.49 23.52 -65.90
C MET A 3 8.50 23.97 -64.44
N GLN A 4 8.47 25.29 -64.20
CA GLN A 4 8.06 25.82 -62.91
C GLN A 4 6.72 25.16 -62.56
N ASN A 5 6.64 24.60 -61.35
CA ASN A 5 5.45 24.05 -60.71
C ASN A 5 4.35 25.12 -60.62
N LYS A 6 3.72 25.42 -61.74
CA LYS A 6 2.48 26.18 -61.82
C LYS A 6 1.40 25.19 -61.48
N ASN A 7 0.71 25.42 -60.35
CA ASN A 7 -0.47 24.67 -59.94
C ASN A 7 -1.32 24.30 -61.17
N LEU A 8 -1.42 23.01 -61.49
CA LEU A 8 -2.14 22.52 -62.68
C LEU A 8 -3.63 22.86 -62.63
N TYR A 9 -4.14 23.15 -61.44
CA TYR A 9 -5.50 23.62 -61.19
C TYR A 9 -5.72 25.09 -61.57
N ALA A 10 -4.67 25.87 -61.83
CA ALA A 10 -4.80 27.26 -62.30
C ALA A 10 -5.31 27.36 -63.77
N LEU A 11 -5.31 26.25 -64.52
CA LEU A 11 -5.85 26.16 -65.88
C LEU A 11 -7.37 25.94 -65.93
N LEU A 12 -7.97 25.44 -64.83
CA LEU A 12 -9.42 25.41 -64.66
C LEU A 12 -9.80 26.76 -64.09
N GLY A 13 -10.26 27.69 -64.93
CA GLY A 13 -10.54 29.10 -64.60
C GLY A 13 -11.67 29.37 -63.60
N ASN A 14 -11.73 28.59 -62.52
CA ASN A 14 -12.58 28.77 -61.35
C ASN A 14 -11.72 28.92 -60.08
N ASP A 15 -10.57 29.59 -60.17
CA ASP A 15 -9.98 30.18 -58.99
C ASP A 15 -10.88 31.35 -58.61
N VAL A 16 -11.53 31.27 -57.46
CA VAL A 16 -12.38 32.35 -56.94
C VAL A 16 -11.47 33.52 -56.59
N SER A 17 -11.16 34.35 -57.58
CA SER A 17 -10.53 35.66 -57.43
C SER A 17 -11.49 36.67 -56.76
N GLY A 18 -12.19 36.22 -55.72
CA GLY A 18 -12.86 37.06 -54.76
C GLY A 18 -11.85 37.32 -53.64
N ASP A 19 -10.83 38.12 -53.94
CA ASP A 19 -10.09 38.80 -52.88
C ASP A 19 -11.13 39.59 -52.07
N GLU A 20 -11.48 39.09 -50.88
CA GLU A 20 -12.27 39.84 -49.92
C GLU A 20 -11.55 41.17 -49.71
N GLY A 21 -12.10 42.23 -50.30
CA GLY A 21 -11.46 43.54 -50.31
C GLY A 21 -11.05 43.97 -48.91
N ASP A 22 -9.93 44.69 -48.82
CA ASP A 22 -9.33 45.10 -47.55
C ASP A 22 -10.41 45.65 -46.59
N PHE A 23 -10.63 44.92 -45.49
CA PHE A 23 -11.62 45.30 -44.50
C PHE A 23 -11.18 46.61 -43.82
N VAL A 24 -11.81 47.72 -44.19
CA VAL A 24 -11.68 48.99 -43.48
C VAL A 24 -12.70 49.00 -42.34
N ALA A 25 -12.20 49.01 -41.10
CA ALA A 25 -13.08 49.15 -39.94
C ALA A 25 -13.87 50.47 -40.03
N PRO A 26 -15.19 50.45 -39.73
CA PRO A 26 -16.01 51.65 -39.81
C PRO A 26 -15.54 52.71 -38.81
N VAL A 27 -15.73 53.97 -39.17
CA VAL A 27 -15.41 55.11 -38.29
C VAL A 27 -16.28 55.06 -37.04
N GLU A 28 -15.66 55.31 -35.88
CA GLU A 28 -16.35 55.33 -34.59
C GLU A 28 -17.30 56.53 -34.48
N ILE A 29 -18.60 56.26 -34.53
CA ILE A 29 -19.65 57.27 -34.29
C ILE A 29 -20.29 56.97 -32.94
N VAL A 30 -20.02 57.81 -31.95
CA VAL A 30 -20.57 57.68 -30.59
C VAL A 30 -21.88 58.46 -30.49
N ALA A 31 -22.98 57.77 -30.15
CA ALA A 31 -24.27 58.41 -29.95
C ALA A 31 -24.25 59.34 -28.72
N PRO A 32 -24.64 60.63 -28.84
CA PRO A 32 -24.67 61.53 -27.69
C PRO A 32 -25.80 61.15 -26.73
N LEU A 33 -25.46 60.99 -25.45
CA LEU A 33 -26.42 60.71 -24.40
C LEU A 33 -27.04 62.01 -23.88
N LYS A 34 -28.38 62.11 -23.92
CA LYS A 34 -29.14 63.25 -23.36
C LYS A 34 -29.33 63.18 -21.83
N SER A 35 -28.76 62.17 -21.17
CA SER A 35 -28.89 61.97 -19.73
C SER A 35 -28.06 63.00 -18.97
N THR A 36 -28.67 63.69 -18.02
CA THR A 36 -27.98 64.63 -17.12
C THR A 36 -27.25 63.95 -15.96
N LYS A 37 -27.44 62.63 -15.80
CA LYS A 37 -26.86 61.85 -14.70
C LYS A 37 -25.38 61.60 -14.95
N LYS A 38 -24.55 62.07 -14.01
CA LYS A 38 -23.09 61.87 -14.01
C LYS A 38 -22.64 60.73 -13.09
N SER A 39 -23.53 60.20 -12.25
CA SER A 39 -23.20 59.09 -11.35
C SER A 39 -23.20 57.76 -12.11
N GLY A 40 -22.17 56.93 -11.88
CA GLY A 40 -22.06 55.57 -12.43
C GLY A 40 -22.99 54.54 -11.78
N THR A 41 -23.92 55.00 -10.93
CA THR A 41 -24.83 54.13 -10.17
C THR A 41 -26.06 53.77 -11.01
N PRO A 42 -26.34 52.48 -11.24
CA PRO A 42 -27.50 52.08 -12.03
C PRO A 42 -28.81 52.40 -11.29
N PRO A 43 -29.80 53.05 -11.93
CA PRO A 43 -30.99 53.55 -11.25
C PRO A 43 -32.03 52.48 -10.87
N LYS A 44 -32.01 51.29 -11.48
CA LYS A 44 -33.02 50.22 -11.27
C LYS A 44 -32.39 48.82 -11.21
N ALA A 45 -31.24 48.68 -10.57
CA ALA A 45 -30.54 47.40 -10.42
C ALA A 45 -30.75 46.76 -9.03
N ASP A 46 -32.01 46.58 -8.62
CA ASP A 46 -32.34 45.92 -7.36
C ASP A 46 -32.35 44.39 -7.54
N LYS A 47 -31.50 43.69 -6.78
CA LYS A 47 -31.39 42.23 -6.79
C LYS A 47 -32.61 41.54 -6.17
N SER A 48 -33.38 42.23 -5.33
CA SER A 48 -34.60 41.68 -4.71
C SER A 48 -35.70 41.39 -5.75
N LYS A 49 -35.69 42.13 -6.87
CA LYS A 49 -36.63 41.96 -7.98
C LYS A 49 -36.23 40.84 -8.94
N ALA A 50 -35.12 40.14 -8.69
CA ALA A 50 -34.75 39.00 -9.50
C ALA A 50 -35.80 37.89 -9.34
N LYS A 51 -36.55 37.60 -10.40
CA LYS A 51 -37.47 36.45 -10.44
C LYS A 51 -36.67 35.18 -10.18
N GLY A 52 -36.83 34.58 -9.01
CA GLY A 52 -36.40 33.20 -8.75
C GLY A 52 -37.11 32.27 -9.74
N GLY A 53 -36.42 31.25 -10.25
CA GLY A 53 -37.05 30.26 -11.12
C GLY A 53 -37.24 30.68 -12.59
N LYS A 54 -36.47 31.63 -13.12
CA LYS A 54 -36.41 31.84 -14.58
C LYS A 54 -36.12 30.51 -15.29
N PRO A 55 -36.73 30.24 -16.46
CA PRO A 55 -36.46 29.03 -17.21
C PRO A 55 -34.96 28.97 -17.52
N LYS A 56 -34.33 27.89 -17.07
CA LYS A 56 -32.93 27.60 -17.34
C LYS A 56 -32.88 26.55 -18.44
N ALA A 57 -31.91 26.68 -19.34
CA ALA A 57 -31.56 25.57 -20.22
C ALA A 57 -31.26 24.34 -19.37
N SER A 58 -31.70 23.17 -19.83
CA SER A 58 -31.48 21.87 -19.18
C SER A 58 -30.75 20.91 -20.13
N ALA A 59 -30.26 19.80 -19.59
CA ALA A 59 -29.61 18.73 -20.36
C ALA A 59 -28.49 19.24 -21.31
N ASN A 60 -28.51 18.80 -22.56
CA ASN A 60 -27.45 19.07 -23.54
C ASN A 60 -27.37 20.57 -23.90
N GLU A 61 -28.53 21.24 -24.01
CA GLU A 61 -28.63 22.69 -24.23
C GLU A 61 -27.92 23.46 -23.11
N ALA A 62 -28.07 23.00 -21.86
CA ALA A 62 -27.36 23.59 -20.72
C ALA A 62 -25.85 23.38 -20.81
N GLY A 63 -25.41 22.20 -21.25
CA GLY A 63 -23.99 21.88 -21.41
C GLY A 63 -23.29 22.79 -22.41
N VAL A 64 -23.91 23.07 -23.57
CA VAL A 64 -23.35 23.96 -24.59
C VAL A 64 -23.37 25.41 -24.15
N LYS A 65 -24.44 25.85 -23.48
CA LYS A 65 -24.57 27.24 -22.96
C LYS A 65 -23.77 27.49 -21.68
N PHE A 66 -23.27 26.44 -21.02
CA PHE A 66 -22.52 26.56 -19.77
C PHE A 66 -21.09 27.05 -20.04
N THR A 67 -20.77 28.23 -19.50
CA THR A 67 -19.42 28.79 -19.59
C THR A 67 -18.56 28.27 -18.43
N ASN A 68 -17.80 27.20 -18.70
CA ASN A 68 -16.91 26.62 -17.71
C ASN A 68 -15.67 27.52 -17.49
N LYS A 69 -15.42 27.93 -16.25
CA LYS A 69 -14.26 28.76 -15.85
C LYS A 69 -13.15 27.97 -15.14
N ASN A 70 -13.21 26.64 -15.18
CA ASN A 70 -12.23 25.79 -14.47
C ASN A 70 -10.80 25.99 -14.96
N ARG A 71 -10.59 26.45 -16.20
CA ARG A 71 -9.25 26.73 -16.75
C ARG A 71 -8.58 27.91 -16.06
N ASP A 72 -9.36 28.93 -15.67
CA ASP A 72 -8.85 30.14 -15.01
C ASP A 72 -8.78 29.96 -13.48
N ALA A 73 -9.41 28.91 -12.96
CA ALA A 73 -9.39 28.59 -11.54
C ALA A 73 -8.09 27.89 -11.15
N SER A 74 -7.39 28.41 -10.14
CA SER A 74 -6.22 27.75 -9.58
C SER A 74 -6.59 26.38 -8.98
N ALA A 75 -5.73 25.38 -9.17
CA ALA A 75 -5.93 24.06 -8.57
C ALA A 75 -6.00 24.16 -7.02
N PRO A 76 -6.84 23.33 -6.37
CA PRO A 76 -6.94 23.35 -4.92
C PRO A 76 -5.63 22.86 -4.27
N LYS A 77 -5.22 23.52 -3.18
CA LYS A 77 -3.96 23.24 -2.45
C LYS A 77 -3.81 21.78 -1.98
N SER A 78 -4.92 21.04 -1.85
CA SER A 78 -4.95 19.62 -1.49
C SER A 78 -4.37 18.69 -2.57
N THR A 79 -4.28 19.15 -3.83
CA THR A 79 -3.73 18.35 -4.94
C THR A 79 -2.21 18.26 -4.93
N GLN A 80 -1.54 19.10 -4.14
CA GLN A 80 -0.09 19.02 -3.99
C GLN A 80 0.27 17.75 -3.23
N ARG A 81 1.12 16.92 -3.85
CA ARG A 81 1.65 15.72 -3.20
C ARG A 81 2.48 16.17 -2.00
N LYS A 82 2.05 15.81 -0.79
CA LYS A 82 2.87 16.05 0.41
C LYS A 82 4.21 15.32 0.22
N GLY A 83 5.31 16.06 0.29
CA GLY A 83 6.65 15.49 0.38
C GLY A 83 6.72 14.49 1.55
N GLY A 84 7.59 13.50 1.45
CA GLY A 84 7.85 12.57 2.55
C GLY A 84 8.17 13.35 3.83
N LYS A 85 7.78 12.81 4.99
CA LYS A 85 8.08 13.45 6.28
C LYS A 85 9.60 13.66 6.41
N ASP A 86 10.01 14.86 6.82
CA ASP A 86 11.40 15.22 7.02
C ASP A 86 12.13 14.20 7.91
N LYS A 87 13.21 13.61 7.39
CA LYS A 87 14.07 12.64 8.13
C LYS A 87 15.00 13.30 9.15
N LYS A 88 14.89 14.61 9.36
CA LYS A 88 15.79 15.40 10.23
C LYS A 88 15.83 14.88 11.68
N PHE A 89 14.77 14.22 12.13
CA PHE A 89 14.64 13.72 13.49
C PHE A 89 14.69 12.18 13.60
N ASP A 90 15.15 11.48 12.57
CA ASP A 90 15.16 10.01 12.55
C ASP A 90 16.13 9.40 13.57
N ARG A 91 17.28 10.05 13.80
CA ARG A 91 18.26 9.64 14.82
C ARG A 91 17.87 10.02 16.25
N HIS A 92 16.83 10.83 16.42
CA HIS A 92 16.41 11.31 17.73
C HIS A 92 15.29 10.41 18.25
N SER A 93 15.56 9.68 19.33
CA SER A 93 14.55 8.82 19.94
C SER A 93 13.33 9.64 20.35
N ARG A 94 12.15 9.22 19.88
CA ARG A 94 10.87 9.86 20.23
C ARG A 94 10.27 9.28 21.51
N THR A 95 10.88 8.24 22.08
CA THR A 95 10.33 7.52 23.24
C THR A 95 10.50 8.28 24.54
N GLY A 96 11.40 9.27 24.58
CA GLY A 96 11.75 9.99 25.82
C GLY A 96 12.35 9.09 26.90
N ARG A 97 12.78 7.88 26.52
CA ARG A 97 13.40 6.90 27.39
C ARG A 97 14.82 6.64 26.90
N THR A 98 15.76 6.64 27.83
CA THR A 98 17.15 6.26 27.62
C THR A 98 17.49 5.25 28.70
N ASP A 99 18.14 4.15 28.32
CA ASP A 99 18.61 3.19 29.30
C ASP A 99 19.72 3.83 30.16
N THR A 100 19.84 3.37 31.41
CA THR A 100 20.89 3.86 32.31
C THR A 100 22.15 3.04 32.14
N LYS A 101 23.31 3.63 32.38
CA LYS A 101 24.61 2.93 32.30
C LYS A 101 24.64 1.66 33.17
N LYS A 102 23.97 1.68 34.33
CA LYS A 102 23.84 0.52 35.21
C LYS A 102 23.05 -0.62 34.55
N ALA A 103 21.94 -0.30 33.89
CA ALA A 103 21.12 -1.31 33.21
C ALA A 103 21.87 -1.93 32.01
N GLU A 104 22.66 -1.11 31.30
CA GLU A 104 23.51 -1.58 30.21
C GLU A 104 24.63 -2.50 30.72
N HIS A 105 25.33 -2.10 31.77
CA HIS A 105 26.41 -2.89 32.38
C HIS A 105 25.91 -4.19 33.01
N GLN A 106 24.72 -4.21 33.61
CA GLN A 106 24.13 -5.47 34.10
C GLN A 106 23.75 -6.42 32.97
N ARG A 107 23.43 -5.88 31.78
CA ARG A 107 23.03 -6.68 30.63
C ARG A 107 24.22 -7.19 29.83
N LEU A 108 25.27 -6.37 29.71
CA LEU A 108 26.47 -6.70 28.93
C LEU A 108 27.58 -7.34 29.77
N GLY A 109 27.56 -7.15 31.09
CA GLY A 109 28.59 -7.64 32.00
C GLY A 109 29.88 -6.83 31.93
N ASP A 110 30.83 -7.19 32.80
CA ASP A 110 32.21 -6.73 32.74
C ASP A 110 33.08 -7.73 31.97
N GLU A 111 33.92 -7.22 31.08
CA GLU A 111 34.74 -8.07 30.20
C GLU A 111 35.77 -8.92 30.97
N VAL A 112 36.29 -8.40 32.09
CA VAL A 112 37.31 -9.10 32.89
C VAL A 112 36.69 -10.27 33.66
N GLU A 113 35.52 -10.07 34.26
CA GLU A 113 34.81 -11.13 34.99
C GLU A 113 34.37 -12.22 34.02
N ALA A 114 33.84 -11.83 32.84
CA ALA A 114 33.43 -12.78 31.81
C ALA A 114 34.60 -13.61 31.23
N GLN A 115 35.82 -13.05 31.18
CA GLN A 115 37.01 -13.81 30.75
C GLN A 115 37.43 -14.85 31.78
N ILE A 116 37.41 -14.49 33.07
CA ILE A 116 37.77 -15.42 34.16
C ILE A 116 36.74 -16.55 34.23
N GLU A 117 35.45 -16.23 34.24
CA GLU A 117 34.38 -17.23 34.23
C GLU A 117 34.45 -18.12 32.97
N GLY A 118 34.74 -17.53 31.81
CA GLY A 118 34.88 -18.29 30.56
C GLY A 118 36.10 -19.21 30.54
N GLU A 119 37.22 -18.82 31.17
CA GLU A 119 38.40 -19.68 31.34
C GLU A 119 38.10 -20.82 32.32
N GLU A 120 37.46 -20.54 33.45
CA GLU A 120 37.04 -21.55 34.43
C GLU A 120 36.04 -22.56 33.82
N ASP A 121 35.05 -22.08 33.06
CA ASP A 121 34.09 -22.94 32.35
C ASP A 121 34.78 -23.80 31.27
N ALA A 122 35.76 -23.24 30.54
CA ALA A 122 36.52 -23.99 29.55
C ALA A 122 37.42 -25.05 30.20
N GLU A 123 38.05 -24.75 31.34
CA GLU A 123 38.81 -25.72 32.12
C GLU A 123 37.90 -26.83 32.66
N ALA A 124 36.72 -26.49 33.15
CA ALA A 124 35.71 -27.47 33.59
C ALA A 124 35.20 -28.35 32.43
N GLU A 125 35.01 -27.79 31.23
CA GLU A 125 34.63 -28.56 30.04
C GLU A 125 35.73 -29.53 29.61
N ILE A 126 37.01 -29.14 29.72
CA ILE A 126 38.16 -30.03 29.47
C ILE A 126 38.25 -31.13 30.53
N GLU A 127 38.00 -30.81 31.81
CA GLU A 127 37.94 -31.81 32.88
C GLU A 127 36.75 -32.77 32.72
N GLU A 128 35.60 -32.29 32.25
CA GLU A 128 34.44 -33.14 31.93
C GLU A 128 34.73 -34.03 30.70
N GLU A 129 35.36 -33.51 29.65
CA GLU A 129 35.76 -34.27 28.46
C GLU A 129 36.83 -35.34 28.77
N THR A 130 37.73 -35.07 29.72
CA THR A 130 38.73 -36.05 30.19
C THR A 130 38.17 -37.04 31.23
N GLY A 131 37.08 -36.68 31.91
CA GLY A 131 36.35 -37.50 32.87
C GLY A 131 35.34 -38.47 32.25
N GLU A 132 34.89 -38.25 31.01
CA GLU A 132 34.14 -39.23 30.22
C GLU A 132 35.05 -40.38 29.77
N ALA A 133 35.37 -41.27 30.72
CA ALA A 133 35.89 -42.58 30.41
C ALA A 133 34.95 -43.25 29.40
N LYS A 134 35.42 -43.39 28.16
CA LYS A 134 34.77 -44.14 27.07
C LYS A 134 34.03 -45.33 27.68
N PRO A 135 32.73 -45.53 27.41
CA PRO A 135 32.02 -46.67 27.97
C PRO A 135 32.81 -47.91 27.62
N GLN A 136 33.21 -48.69 28.63
CA GLN A 136 33.88 -49.96 28.42
C GLN A 136 33.01 -50.78 27.45
N LEU A 137 33.44 -50.83 26.18
CA LEU A 137 32.73 -51.53 25.13
C LEU A 137 32.75 -53.00 25.51
N ARG A 138 31.63 -53.50 26.04
CA ARG A 138 31.35 -54.95 26.11
C ARG A 138 31.63 -55.50 24.71
N SER A 139 32.45 -56.54 24.64
CA SER A 139 32.79 -57.12 23.34
C SER A 139 31.52 -57.73 22.73
N ALA A 140 31.43 -57.77 21.40
CA ALA A 140 30.31 -58.44 20.74
C ALA A 140 30.17 -59.91 21.20
N ALA A 141 31.29 -60.54 21.61
CA ALA A 141 31.30 -61.87 22.18
C ALA A 141 30.52 -61.95 23.51
N ASP A 142 30.66 -60.95 24.40
CA ASP A 142 29.91 -60.89 25.66
C ASP A 142 28.41 -60.72 25.41
N PHE A 143 28.03 -59.92 24.42
CA PHE A 143 26.62 -59.74 24.03
C PHE A 143 26.01 -61.03 23.47
N PHE A 144 26.73 -61.78 22.64
CA PHE A 144 26.26 -63.08 22.14
C PHE A 144 26.20 -64.15 23.23
N ALA A 145 27.13 -64.14 24.19
CA ALA A 145 27.10 -65.04 25.34
C ALA A 145 25.85 -64.78 26.22
N GLU A 146 25.50 -63.51 26.45
CA GLU A 146 24.30 -63.12 27.19
C GLU A 146 22.99 -63.47 26.45
N LEU A 147 22.97 -63.34 25.13
CA LEU A 147 21.85 -63.79 24.29
C LEU A 147 21.67 -65.31 24.34
N GLN A 148 22.76 -66.07 24.34
CA GLN A 148 22.68 -67.53 24.47
C GLN A 148 22.18 -67.94 25.86
N ALA A 149 22.69 -67.30 26.92
CA ALA A 149 22.26 -67.57 28.29
C ALA A 149 20.80 -67.18 28.55
N SER A 150 20.31 -66.10 27.94
CA SER A 150 18.91 -65.65 28.09
C SER A 150 17.91 -66.47 27.27
N ASN A 151 18.34 -67.09 26.16
CA ASN A 151 17.50 -67.98 25.36
C ASN A 151 17.45 -69.42 25.91
N LEU A 152 18.50 -69.88 26.61
CA LEU A 152 18.53 -71.21 27.24
C LEU A 152 17.67 -71.32 28.52
N ASN A 153 17.28 -70.21 29.14
CA ASN A 153 16.47 -70.20 30.35
C ASN A 153 14.96 -70.02 30.12
N LYS A 154 14.48 -69.99 28.87
CA LYS A 154 13.03 -69.96 28.58
C LYS A 154 12.47 -71.37 28.43
N ASN A 155 12.57 -72.14 29.51
CA ASN A 155 11.74 -73.33 29.68
C ASN A 155 10.31 -72.88 29.97
N SER A 156 9.44 -73.26 29.04
CA SER A 156 7.99 -73.09 29.01
C SER A 156 7.30 -73.23 30.37
N LYS A 157 6.61 -72.16 30.80
CA LYS A 157 5.40 -72.29 31.61
C LYS A 157 4.24 -71.61 30.88
N ALA A 158 3.17 -72.39 30.78
CA ALA A 158 1.95 -72.12 30.05
C ALA A 158 1.31 -70.78 30.42
N ALA A 159 0.68 -70.19 29.40
CA ALA A 159 -0.15 -69.00 29.49
C ALA A 159 -1.24 -69.13 30.58
N ALA A 160 -1.32 -68.12 31.44
CA ALA A 160 -2.51 -67.88 32.26
C ALA A 160 -3.52 -67.09 31.42
N PRO A 161 -4.83 -67.42 31.47
CA PRO A 161 -5.85 -66.65 30.76
C PRO A 161 -6.00 -65.26 31.38
N SER A 162 -5.88 -64.24 30.53
CA SER A 162 -6.15 -62.85 30.84
C SER A 162 -7.59 -62.67 31.34
N SER A 163 -7.75 -62.14 32.55
CA SER A 163 -9.01 -61.56 33.00
C SER A 163 -9.44 -60.46 32.03
N SER A 164 -10.63 -60.61 31.47
CA SER A 164 -11.29 -59.68 30.55
C SER A 164 -11.35 -58.28 31.15
N ILE A 165 -10.49 -57.39 30.68
CA ILE A 165 -10.73 -55.95 30.79
C ILE A 165 -11.74 -55.64 29.68
N ASN A 166 -12.96 -55.24 30.06
CA ASN A 166 -13.99 -54.90 29.09
C ASN A 166 -13.58 -53.64 28.34
N GLU A 167 -13.61 -53.70 27.00
CA GLU A 167 -13.19 -52.61 26.11
C GLU A 167 -14.02 -51.33 26.29
N GLU A 168 -15.21 -51.43 26.89
CA GLU A 168 -16.09 -50.31 27.22
C GLU A 168 -15.50 -49.39 28.31
N ASP A 169 -14.75 -49.92 29.28
CA ASP A 169 -14.16 -49.12 30.37
C ASP A 169 -12.90 -48.35 29.92
N LEU A 170 -12.21 -48.83 28.89
CA LEU A 170 -11.09 -48.14 28.22
C LEU A 170 -11.60 -47.04 27.27
N LEU A 171 -12.75 -47.25 26.64
CA LEU A 171 -13.39 -46.28 25.75
C LEU A 171 -13.95 -45.07 26.51
N VAL A 172 -14.54 -45.24 27.69
CA VAL A 172 -15.09 -44.13 28.49
C VAL A 172 -14.01 -43.16 28.97
N LYS A 173 -12.86 -43.64 29.43
CA LYS A 173 -11.74 -42.77 29.87
C LYS A 173 -11.05 -42.02 28.72
N SER A 174 -11.15 -42.50 27.48
CA SER A 174 -10.62 -41.80 26.31
C SER A 174 -11.57 -40.73 25.74
N GLN A 175 -12.85 -40.75 26.11
CA GLN A 175 -13.88 -39.85 25.57
C GLN A 175 -14.13 -38.58 26.42
N GLU A 176 -13.70 -38.52 27.68
CA GLU A 176 -14.03 -37.39 28.58
C GLU A 176 -13.04 -36.21 28.58
N ALA A 177 -12.02 -36.17 27.70
CA ALA A 177 -11.14 -35.00 27.62
C ALA A 177 -10.66 -34.66 26.21
N TYR A 178 -11.59 -34.48 25.26
CA TYR A 178 -11.29 -33.66 24.08
C TYR A 178 -12.53 -32.93 23.57
N ILE A 179 -12.82 -31.77 24.17
CA ILE A 179 -13.77 -30.82 23.59
C ILE A 179 -13.09 -30.26 22.33
N SER A 180 -13.44 -30.81 21.16
CA SER A 180 -12.99 -30.25 19.88
C SER A 180 -13.58 -28.84 19.71
N GLY A 181 -12.73 -27.83 19.65
CA GLY A 181 -13.16 -26.44 19.46
C GLY A 181 -13.98 -26.27 18.18
N THR A 182 -15.25 -25.87 18.31
CA THR A 182 -16.26 -25.79 17.24
C THR A 182 -16.10 -24.60 16.29
N THR A 183 -14.87 -24.13 16.06
CA THR A 183 -14.63 -22.98 15.17
C THR A 183 -13.54 -23.25 14.13
N GLU A 184 -13.91 -24.02 13.11
CA GLU A 184 -13.10 -24.11 11.89
C GLU A 184 -13.16 -22.79 11.11
N LYS A 185 -12.10 -22.00 11.22
CA LYS A 185 -11.88 -20.90 10.29
C LYS A 185 -11.52 -21.49 8.94
N LYS A 186 -12.46 -21.47 7.98
CA LYS A 186 -12.19 -21.78 6.57
C LYS A 186 -11.04 -20.92 6.06
N VAL A 187 -9.84 -21.50 6.00
CA VAL A 187 -8.71 -20.92 5.30
C VAL A 187 -9.00 -21.05 3.82
N ARG A 188 -9.50 -19.97 3.21
CA ARG A 188 -9.64 -19.87 1.76
C ARG A 188 -8.26 -19.85 1.14
N SER A 189 -7.75 -21.03 0.80
CA SER A 189 -6.52 -21.15 0.01
C SER A 189 -6.76 -20.47 -1.35
N LYS A 190 -5.84 -19.58 -1.71
CA LYS A 190 -5.85 -18.96 -3.03
C LYS A 190 -5.24 -19.99 -3.99
N ALA A 191 -5.92 -20.25 -5.10
CA ALA A 191 -5.40 -21.09 -6.17
C ALA A 191 -3.99 -20.59 -6.56
N LYS A 192 -3.01 -21.49 -6.51
CA LYS A 192 -1.65 -21.20 -6.98
C LYS A 192 -1.76 -20.93 -8.48
N LYS A 193 -1.26 -19.77 -8.91
CA LYS A 193 -1.18 -19.44 -10.33
C LYS A 193 -0.12 -20.33 -10.95
N GLU A 194 -0.55 -21.30 -11.73
CA GLU A 194 0.36 -22.11 -12.54
C GLU A 194 0.88 -21.25 -13.69
N LYS A 195 2.19 -21.35 -13.93
CA LYS A 195 2.83 -20.67 -15.06
C LYS A 195 2.57 -21.51 -16.30
N VAL A 196 1.66 -21.05 -17.14
CA VAL A 196 1.51 -21.57 -18.50
C VAL A 196 2.64 -20.95 -19.32
N PHE A 197 3.62 -21.77 -19.69
CA PHE A 197 4.65 -21.37 -20.65
C PHE A 197 4.05 -21.52 -22.05
N LEU A 198 4.04 -20.42 -22.81
CA LEU A 198 3.66 -20.43 -24.21
C LEU A 198 4.95 -20.46 -25.02
N ASP A 199 5.18 -21.57 -25.72
CA ASP A 199 6.28 -21.72 -26.64
C ASP A 199 5.93 -21.01 -27.95
N VAL A 200 6.35 -19.74 -28.04
CA VAL A 200 6.15 -18.93 -29.24
C VAL A 200 7.38 -19.04 -30.11
N ASN A 201 7.28 -19.77 -31.22
CA ASN A 201 8.27 -19.75 -32.28
C ASN A 201 8.13 -18.46 -33.08
N VAL A 202 9.03 -17.50 -32.82
CA VAL A 202 9.11 -16.25 -33.57
C VAL A 202 10.11 -16.42 -34.71
N THR A 203 9.61 -16.52 -35.93
CA THR A 203 10.42 -16.36 -37.15
C THR A 203 10.37 -14.91 -37.58
N VAL A 204 11.50 -14.21 -37.45
CA VAL A 204 11.66 -12.84 -37.97
C VAL A 204 12.15 -12.96 -39.41
N THR A 205 11.32 -12.58 -40.37
CA THR A 205 11.74 -12.37 -41.75
C THR A 205 12.33 -10.97 -41.88
N ASP A 206 13.53 -10.88 -42.46
CA ASP A 206 14.24 -9.62 -42.73
C ASP A 206 13.46 -8.84 -43.80
N GLY A 207 12.62 -7.91 -43.36
CA GLY A 207 11.83 -7.08 -44.26
C GLY A 207 10.84 -6.13 -43.60
N PHE A 208 10.81 -6.04 -42.27
CA PHE A 208 9.93 -5.10 -41.57
C PHE A 208 10.76 -3.99 -40.93
N GLU A 209 10.75 -2.81 -41.57
CA GLU A 209 11.23 -1.58 -40.94
C GLU A 209 10.41 -1.35 -39.67
N ARG A 210 11.11 -1.27 -38.53
CA ARG A 210 10.47 -1.01 -37.24
C ARG A 210 9.93 0.43 -37.26
N PRO A 211 8.62 0.67 -37.07
CA PRO A 211 8.17 2.04 -36.86
C PRO A 211 8.83 2.58 -35.60
N GLU A 212 9.46 3.75 -35.71
CA GLU A 212 10.06 4.43 -34.57
C GLU A 212 9.02 4.59 -33.46
N ARG A 213 9.33 4.01 -32.31
CA ARG A 213 8.45 4.01 -31.15
C ARG A 213 8.42 5.44 -30.60
N PRO A 214 7.25 6.10 -30.48
CA PRO A 214 7.21 7.41 -29.85
C PRO A 214 7.76 7.29 -28.43
N GLN A 215 8.68 8.20 -28.08
CA GLN A 215 9.34 8.21 -26.78
C GLN A 215 8.30 8.14 -25.67
N ARG A 216 8.37 7.05 -24.92
CA ARG A 216 7.46 6.75 -23.82
C ARG A 216 7.76 7.73 -22.70
N SER A 217 6.94 8.77 -22.56
CA SER A 217 6.95 9.65 -21.40
C SER A 217 6.87 8.82 -20.12
N ASP A 218 7.76 9.07 -19.16
CA ASP A 218 7.92 8.37 -17.87
C ASP A 218 6.74 8.50 -16.88
N PHE A 219 5.52 8.69 -17.39
CA PHE A 219 4.35 9.02 -16.60
C PHE A 219 3.44 7.82 -16.33
N GLN A 220 3.98 6.63 -16.05
CA GLN A 220 3.11 5.50 -15.67
C GLN A 220 3.82 4.35 -14.91
N LYS A 221 4.38 4.65 -13.73
CA LYS A 221 4.63 3.62 -12.69
C LYS A 221 4.33 4.22 -11.31
N GLY A 222 3.15 3.92 -10.77
CA GLY A 222 2.86 4.24 -9.37
C GLY A 222 1.41 4.35 -8.91
N SER A 223 0.43 3.77 -9.61
CA SER A 223 -0.96 3.70 -9.15
C SER A 223 -1.40 2.27 -8.86
N ARG A 224 -0.84 1.67 -7.80
CA ARG A 224 -1.44 0.49 -7.14
C ARG A 224 -1.56 0.76 -5.64
N LYS A 225 -2.77 1.12 -5.22
CA LYS A 225 -3.17 1.23 -3.81
C LYS A 225 -3.06 -0.13 -3.12
N PRO A 226 -2.47 -0.25 -1.91
CA PRO A 226 -2.82 -1.33 -1.02
C PRO A 226 -4.13 -0.97 -0.29
N LYS A 227 -5.15 -1.82 -0.42
CA LYS A 227 -6.33 -1.82 0.47
C LYS A 227 -5.88 -2.28 1.86
N GLY A 228 -5.63 -1.32 2.75
CA GLY A 228 -5.38 -1.53 4.18
C GLY A 228 -6.68 -1.50 4.99
N LYS A 229 -6.79 -2.45 5.92
CA LYS A 229 -7.89 -2.73 6.84
C LYS A 229 -8.37 -1.48 7.61
N LYS A 230 -9.69 -1.40 7.80
CA LYS A 230 -10.33 -0.56 8.82
C LYS A 230 -10.00 -1.17 10.18
N PHE A 231 -9.31 -0.46 11.07
CA PHE A 231 -9.45 -0.62 12.51
C PHE A 231 -9.05 0.67 13.24
N ALA A 232 -9.94 1.06 14.17
CA ALA A 232 -9.74 1.85 15.38
C ALA A 232 -9.30 3.34 15.29
N GLY A 233 -10.22 4.21 15.74
CA GLY A 233 -9.89 5.41 16.52
C GLY A 233 -9.42 6.64 15.76
N LYS A 234 -10.33 7.55 15.41
CA LYS A 234 -9.97 8.95 15.16
C LYS A 234 -9.63 9.59 16.52
N PRO A 235 -8.47 10.24 16.72
CA PRO A 235 -8.33 11.19 17.82
C PRO A 235 -9.30 12.36 17.54
N LYS A 236 -10.13 12.72 18.52
CA LYS A 236 -10.94 13.93 18.47
C LYS A 236 -9.99 15.13 18.47
N ASP A 237 -10.19 16.06 17.53
CA ASP A 237 -9.51 17.34 17.53
C ASP A 237 -9.80 18.06 18.86
N ALA A 238 -8.75 18.54 19.52
CA ALA A 238 -8.89 19.46 20.64
C ALA A 238 -9.62 20.71 20.12
N SER A 239 -10.85 20.91 20.60
CA SER A 239 -11.62 22.12 20.34
C SER A 239 -10.77 23.32 20.72
N LYS A 240 -10.66 24.25 19.78
CA LYS A 240 -10.11 25.59 20.04
C LYS A 240 -10.89 26.14 21.24
N LYS A 241 -10.18 26.44 22.34
CA LYS A 241 -10.75 27.15 23.48
C LYS A 241 -11.35 28.45 22.95
N ASN A 242 -12.66 28.63 23.13
CA ASN A 242 -13.32 29.89 22.86
C ASN A 242 -12.68 30.94 23.78
N VAL A 243 -12.02 31.93 23.20
CA VAL A 243 -11.60 33.13 23.93
C VAL A 243 -12.89 33.91 24.21
N LEU A 244 -13.27 34.00 25.48
CA LEU A 244 -14.36 34.86 25.92
C LEU A 244 -13.92 36.32 25.71
N THR A 245 -14.43 36.95 24.68
CA THR A 245 -14.39 38.40 24.50
C THR A 245 -15.73 39.01 24.86
N GLU A 246 -15.74 40.24 25.38
CA GLU A 246 -16.92 40.98 25.90
C GLU A 246 -18.11 41.07 24.93
N GLN A 247 -17.90 40.77 23.65
CA GLN A 247 -18.93 40.70 22.61
C GLN A 247 -19.84 39.46 22.68
N ASN A 248 -19.53 38.46 23.53
CA ASN A 248 -20.30 37.21 23.64
C ASN A 248 -21.06 37.06 24.97
N PHE A 249 -21.30 38.16 25.69
CA PHE A 249 -22.26 38.13 26.80
C PHE A 249 -23.66 38.49 26.27
N PRO A 250 -24.68 37.65 26.49
CA PRO A 250 -26.05 38.10 26.32
C PRO A 250 -26.31 39.23 27.34
N ALA A 251 -26.76 40.38 26.86
CA ALA A 251 -27.15 41.50 27.70
C ALA A 251 -28.22 41.03 28.71
N LEU A 252 -28.00 41.36 29.99
CA LEU A 252 -29.00 41.25 31.06
C LEU A 252 -30.11 42.27 30.84
#